data_AF-A0A1X7SKZ2-F1
#
_entry.id   AF-A0A1X7SKZ2-F1
#
_cell.length_a   1.000
_cell.length_b   1.000
_cell.length_c   1.000
_cell.angle_alpha   90.00
_cell.angle_beta   90.00
_cell.angle_gamma   90.00
#
_symmetry.space_group_name_H-M   'P 1'
#
loop_
_entity.id
_entity.type
_entity.pdbx_description
1 polymer ?
#
loop_
_entity_poly.entity_id
_entity_poly.type
_entity_poly.pdbx_seq_one_letter_code
_entity_poly.pdbx_strand_id
1 'polypeptide(L)'
;AEVPVLWVRVDPEMQWIRYLKPSLPDTVWINVLQYERDVVAQVEAIDALKEYPSQSAVSALSDAVTNSSFYYHVRIKAIEALAH
;
A
#
# COMPACT_ATOMS: atom_id res chain seq x y z
N ALA A 1 -7.69 -19.62 17.89
CA ALA A 1 -8.29 -18.54 17.07
C ALA A 1 -7.49 -18.50 15.78
N GLU A 2 -8.14 -18.63 14.61
CA GLU A 2 -7.46 -18.38 13.34
C GLU A 2 -7.15 -16.89 13.26
N VAL A 3 -5.89 -16.55 13.03
CA VAL A 3 -5.50 -15.19 12.66
C VAL A 3 -5.82 -15.07 11.17
N PRO A 4 -6.74 -14.18 10.75
CA PRO A 4 -7.06 -14.03 9.34
C PRO A 4 -5.81 -13.62 8.55
N VAL A 5 -5.65 -14.16 7.34
CA VAL A 5 -4.55 -13.77 6.43
C VAL A 5 -4.70 -12.27 6.12
N LEU A 6 -3.66 -11.50 6.45
CA LEU A 6 -3.71 -10.03 6.34
C LEU A 6 -3.31 -9.54 4.93
N TRP A 7 -2.23 -10.06 4.35
CA TRP A 7 -1.79 -9.78 2.98
C TRP A 7 -0.87 -10.89 2.43
N VAL A 8 -0.68 -10.91 1.10
CA VAL A 8 0.18 -11.86 0.38
C VAL A 8 1.24 -11.08 -0.38
N ARG A 9 2.51 -11.50 -0.28
CA ARG A 9 3.60 -11.00 -1.12
C ARG A 9 3.91 -12.01 -2.22
N VAL A 10 3.99 -11.52 -3.44
CA VAL A 10 4.40 -12.32 -4.60
C VAL A 10 5.75 -11.76 -5.04
N ASP A 11 6.75 -12.62 -5.31
CA ASP A 11 8.09 -12.24 -5.76
C ASP A 11 8.72 -11.04 -5.00
N PRO A 12 8.89 -11.13 -3.67
CA PRO A 12 9.42 -10.03 -2.86
C PRO A 12 10.86 -9.64 -3.22
N GLU A 13 11.63 -10.55 -3.80
CA GLU A 13 13.02 -10.34 -4.21
C GLU A 13 13.15 -9.76 -5.63
N MET A 14 12.02 -9.45 -6.30
CA MET A 14 11.98 -8.85 -7.64
C MET A 14 12.81 -9.62 -8.69
N GLN A 15 12.73 -10.94 -8.69
CA GLN A 15 13.51 -11.79 -9.60
C GLN A 15 12.94 -11.83 -11.02
N TRP A 16 11.65 -11.52 -11.17
CA TRP A 16 10.93 -11.62 -12.43
C TRP A 16 10.43 -10.25 -12.91
N ILE A 17 10.55 -9.98 -14.20
CA ILE A 17 9.80 -8.89 -14.83
C ILE A 17 8.33 -9.34 -14.89
N ARG A 18 7.47 -8.66 -14.14
CA ARG A 18 6.07 -9.06 -13.95
C ARG A 18 5.12 -7.87 -13.93
N TYR A 19 3.85 -8.15 -14.14
CA TYR A 19 2.75 -7.21 -13.94
C TYR A 19 1.64 -7.89 -13.12
N LEU A 20 1.25 -7.26 -12.02
CA LEU A 20 0.15 -7.73 -11.17
C LEU A 20 -0.97 -6.69 -11.14
N LYS A 21 -2.22 -7.16 -11.29
CA LYS A 21 -3.43 -6.35 -11.09
C LYS A 21 -4.45 -7.10 -10.24
N PRO A 22 -4.15 -7.34 -8.95
CA PRO A 22 -5.00 -8.16 -8.10
C PRO A 22 -6.26 -7.38 -7.69
N SER A 23 -7.42 -8.04 -7.77
CA SER A 23 -8.72 -7.49 -7.34
C SER A 23 -8.97 -7.82 -5.87
N LEU A 24 -8.33 -7.07 -4.97
CA LEU A 24 -8.44 -7.24 -3.52
C LEU A 24 -9.28 -6.10 -2.89
N PRO A 25 -9.84 -6.28 -1.69
CA PRO A 25 -10.46 -5.18 -0.94
C PRO A 25 -9.45 -4.11 -0.52
N ASP A 26 -9.89 -2.86 -0.36
CA ASP A 26 -9.07 -1.75 0.15
C ASP A 26 -8.48 -2.03 1.53
N THR A 27 -9.21 -2.73 2.41
CA THR A 27 -8.72 -3.16 3.73
C THR A 27 -7.40 -3.93 3.66
N VAL A 28 -7.19 -4.76 2.62
CA VAL A 28 -5.95 -5.52 2.46
C VAL A 28 -4.79 -4.57 2.17
N TRP A 29 -4.99 -3.59 1.30
CA TRP A 29 -3.98 -2.58 0.96
C TRP A 29 -3.69 -1.63 2.12
N ILE A 30 -4.70 -1.27 2.91
CA ILE A 30 -4.52 -0.52 4.15
C ILE A 30 -3.64 -1.30 5.12
N ASN A 31 -3.88 -2.61 5.27
CA ASN A 31 -3.04 -3.45 6.13
C ASN A 31 -1.60 -3.52 5.61
N VAL A 32 -1.38 -3.67 4.30
CA VAL A 32 -0.03 -3.60 3.71
C VAL A 32 0.62 -2.27 4.08
N LEU A 33 -0.07 -1.14 3.86
CA LEU A 33 0.49 0.18 4.12
C LEU A 33 0.79 0.41 5.61
N GLN A 34 -0.01 -0.15 6.53
CA GLN A 34 0.18 0.03 7.97
C GLN A 34 1.30 -0.82 8.57
N TYR A 35 1.48 -2.05 8.09
CA TYR A 35 2.30 -3.04 8.77
C TYR A 35 3.51 -3.52 7.96
N GLU A 36 3.49 -3.38 6.64
CA GLU A 36 4.58 -3.82 5.78
C GLU A 36 5.75 -2.84 5.83
N ARG A 37 6.97 -3.38 5.86
CA ARG A 37 8.21 -2.60 5.89
C ARG A 37 8.86 -2.49 4.52
N ASP A 38 8.49 -3.38 3.61
CA ASP A 38 8.99 -3.36 2.24
C ASP A 38 8.47 -2.13 1.50
N VAL A 39 9.42 -1.32 0.99
CA VAL A 39 9.12 -0.07 0.29
C VAL A 39 8.34 -0.32 -0.98
N VAL A 40 8.57 -1.45 -1.67
CA VAL A 40 7.88 -1.71 -2.93
C VAL A 40 6.43 -2.10 -2.66
N ALA A 41 6.17 -2.97 -1.69
CA ALA A 41 4.82 -3.33 -1.25
C ALA A 41 4.03 -2.10 -0.77
N GLN A 42 4.69 -1.15 -0.08
CA GLN A 42 4.06 0.12 0.32
C GLN A 42 3.64 0.95 -0.90
N VAL A 43 4.50 1.04 -1.93
CA VAL A 43 4.17 1.76 -3.18
C VAL A 43 3.05 1.04 -3.94
N GLU A 44 3.09 -0.29 -4.06
CA GLU A 44 2.02 -1.08 -4.67
C GLU A 44 0.67 -0.86 -3.94
N ALA A 45 0.69 -0.79 -2.61
CA ALA A 45 -0.50 -0.49 -1.82
C ALA A 45 -1.04 0.92 -2.04
N ILE A 46 -0.16 1.92 -2.15
CA ILE A 46 -0.55 3.31 -2.47
C ILE A 46 -1.19 3.39 -3.85
N ASP A 47 -0.56 2.78 -4.86
CA ASP A 47 -1.06 2.77 -6.23
C ASP A 47 -2.42 2.06 -6.32
N ALA A 48 -2.62 0.98 -5.54
CA ALA A 48 -3.91 0.33 -5.44
C ALA A 48 -4.95 1.22 -4.74
N LEU A 49 -4.62 1.81 -3.58
CA LEU A 49 -5.53 2.63 -2.77
C LEU A 49 -6.00 3.90 -3.49
N LYS A 50 -5.19 4.43 -4.41
CA LYS A 50 -5.58 5.53 -5.29
C LYS A 50 -6.88 5.26 -6.06
N GLU A 51 -7.17 4.01 -6.39
CA GLU A 51 -8.37 3.62 -7.13
C GLU A 51 -9.62 3.45 -6.22
N TYR A 52 -9.46 3.57 -4.89
CA TYR A 52 -10.54 3.41 -3.92
C TYR A 52 -10.86 4.76 -3.23
N PRO A 53 -12.00 5.41 -3.55
CA PRO A 53 -12.40 6.66 -2.92
C PRO A 53 -13.07 6.44 -1.55
N SER A 54 -12.53 5.55 -0.71
CA SER A 54 -13.06 5.29 0.63
C SER A 54 -12.42 6.21 1.67
N GLN A 55 -13.18 6.62 2.69
CA GLN A 55 -12.65 7.46 3.77
C GLN A 55 -11.47 6.80 4.49
N SER A 56 -11.50 5.48 4.63
CA SER A 56 -10.43 4.69 5.22
C SER A 56 -9.15 4.73 4.37
N ALA A 57 -9.27 4.65 3.04
CA ALA A 57 -8.14 4.78 2.13
C ALA A 57 -7.50 6.17 2.21
N VAL A 58 -8.32 7.23 2.22
CA VAL A 58 -7.84 8.62 2.37
C VAL A 58 -7.10 8.82 3.69
N SER A 59 -7.64 8.29 4.80
CA SER A 59 -6.98 8.35 6.10
C SER A 59 -5.65 7.60 6.10
N ALA A 60 -5.61 6.38 5.55
CA ALA A 60 -4.39 5.58 5.47
C ALA A 60 -3.30 6.25 4.62
N LEU A 61 -3.67 6.85 3.47
CA LEU A 61 -2.76 7.62 2.64
C LEU A 61 -2.26 8.88 3.37
N SER A 62 -3.12 9.58 4.11
CA SER A 62 -2.73 10.75 4.91
C SER A 62 -1.74 10.38 6.03
N ASP A 63 -1.96 9.25 6.69
CA ASP A 63 -1.04 8.71 7.69
C ASP A 63 0.31 8.37 7.04
N ALA A 64 0.33 7.77 5.84
CA ALA A 64 1.55 7.49 5.10
C ALA A 64 2.35 8.76 4.76
N VAL A 65 1.68 9.87 4.39
CA VAL A 65 2.34 11.16 4.12
C VAL A 65 3.07 11.70 5.35
N THR A 66 2.50 11.51 6.54
CA THR A 66 3.07 12.06 7.79
C THR A 66 4.04 11.10 8.49
N ASN A 67 4.12 9.85 8.04
CA ASN A 67 4.98 8.83 8.64
C ASN A 67 6.48 9.09 8.33
N SER A 68 7.20 9.60 9.32
CA SER A 68 8.65 9.88 9.22
C SER A 68 9.50 8.63 9.02
N SER A 69 9.01 7.44 9.39
CA SER A 69 9.72 6.17 9.22
C SER A 69 9.68 5.66 7.77
N PHE A 70 8.77 6.19 6.95
CA PHE A 70 8.69 5.79 5.54
C PHE A 70 9.81 6.43 4.72
N TYR A 71 10.21 5.72 3.66
CA TYR A 71 11.12 6.28 2.67
C TYR A 71 10.50 7.51 2.01
N TYR A 72 11.28 8.56 1.75
CA TYR A 72 10.74 9.85 1.28
C TYR A 72 9.89 9.71 0.00
N HIS A 73 10.27 8.80 -0.90
CA HIS A 73 9.55 8.60 -2.16
C HIS A 73 8.17 7.93 -1.95
N VAL A 74 8.03 7.08 -0.92
CA VAL A 74 6.72 6.51 -0.53
C VAL A 74 5.78 7.62 -0.10
N ARG A 75 6.28 8.59 0.70
CA ARG A 75 5.48 9.75 1.11
C ARG A 75 5.06 10.62 -0.08
N ILE A 76 5.98 10.87 -1.03
CA ILE A 76 5.66 11.60 -2.27
C ILE A 76 4.56 10.87 -3.04
N LYS A 77 4.66 9.55 -3.20
CA LYS A 77 3.64 8.73 -3.86
C LYS A 77 2.28 8.82 -3.17
N ALA A 78 2.25 8.81 -1.84
CA ALA A 78 1.02 8.98 -1.08
C ALA A 78 0.37 10.37 -1.31
N ILE A 79 1.19 11.44 -1.40
CA ILE A 79 0.70 12.78 -1.77
C ILE A 79 0.12 12.78 -3.18
N GLU A 80 0.81 12.18 -4.15
CA GLU A 80 0.34 12.06 -5.53
C GLU A 80 -0.99 11.29 -5.62
N ALA A 81 -1.16 10.24 -4.82
CA ALA A 81 -2.40 9.47 -4.75
C ALA A 81 -3.55 10.28 -4.14
N LEU A 82 -3.30 11.11 -3.13
CA LEU A 82 -4.31 12.00 -2.54
C LEU A 82 -4.71 13.17 -3.44
N ALA A 83 -3.84 13.56 -4.37
CA ALA A 83 -4.08 14.66 -5.30
C ALA A 83 -4.85 14.23 -6.57
N HIS A 84 -5.02 12.92 -6.79
CA HIS A 84 -5.74 12.35 -7.92
C HIS A 84 -7.25 12.42 -7.74
#